data_AF-A0A932TUY0-F1
#
_entry.id   AF-A0A932TUY0-F1
#
_cell.length_a   1.000
_cell.length_b   1.000
_cell.length_c   1.000
_cell.angle_alpha   90.00
_cell.angle_beta   90.00
_cell.angle_gamma   90.00
#
_symmetry.space_group_name_H-M   'P 1'
#
loop_
_entity.id
_entity.type
_entity.pdbx_description
1 polymer ?
#
loop_
_entity_poly.entity_id
_entity_poly.type
_entity_poly.pdbx_seq_one_letter_code
_entity_poly.pdbx_strand_id
1 'polypeptide(L)'
;WVYGPGDRSLNRFLAFARWLPFVPVIGSGRQPIAPIYIEDVARIVAQALAEPAAANRVIELGGDEVLPFNEIIRRALRVAGRPRPLLHTPVSFMKAVAWFLQFLPGPPLTPQAVEFVATAGAVSDTRALRELFHPTLLSYADGLRRYLGKESGG
;
A
#
# COMPACT_ATOMS: atom_id res chain seq x y z
N TRP A 1 -1.98 0.46 5.13
CA TRP A 1 -1.03 -0.23 4.21
C TRP A 1 0.37 0.31 4.47
N VAL A 2 1.33 -0.55 4.81
CA VAL A 2 2.74 -0.14 5.00
C VAL A 2 3.48 -0.19 3.66
N TYR A 3 4.16 0.89 3.28
CA TYR A 3 4.94 0.97 2.04
C TYR A 3 6.39 1.41 2.31
N GLY A 4 7.29 1.07 1.38
CA GLY A 4 8.71 1.42 1.44
C GLY A 4 9.59 0.34 0.81
N PRO A 5 10.92 0.37 1.05
CA PRO A 5 11.83 -0.65 0.57
C PRO A 5 11.36 -2.06 0.95
N GLY A 6 11.27 -2.96 -0.03
CA GLY A 6 10.78 -4.33 0.16
C GLY A 6 9.26 -4.52 0.11
N ASP A 7 8.45 -3.46 -0.02
CA ASP A 7 7.01 -3.61 -0.24
C ASP A 7 6.73 -4.30 -1.58
N ARG A 8 6.07 -5.46 -1.54
CA ARG A 8 5.74 -6.21 -2.75
C ARG A 8 4.59 -5.59 -3.52
N SER A 9 3.67 -4.89 -2.85
CA SER A 9 2.46 -4.35 -3.45
C SER A 9 2.77 -3.13 -4.32
N LEU A 10 3.33 -2.06 -3.73
CA LEU A 10 3.63 -0.84 -4.48
C LEU A 10 4.67 -1.10 -5.59
N ASN A 11 5.68 -1.92 -5.29
CA ASN A 11 6.74 -2.25 -6.25
C ASN A 11 6.23 -3.05 -7.44
N ARG A 12 5.16 -3.83 -7.28
CA ARG A 12 4.52 -4.50 -8.41
C ARG A 12 3.95 -3.48 -9.40
N PHE A 13 3.27 -2.45 -8.91
CA PHE A 13 2.72 -1.39 -9.78
C PHE A 13 3.81 -0.53 -10.42
N LEU A 14 4.87 -0.21 -9.67
CA LEU A 14 6.03 0.46 -10.21
C LEU A 14 6.69 -0.38 -11.31
N ALA A 15 6.84 -1.69 -11.10
CA ALA A 15 7.36 -2.62 -12.09
C ALA A 15 6.48 -2.69 -13.35
N PHE A 16 5.15 -2.73 -13.21
CA PHE A 16 4.25 -2.65 -14.37
C PHE A 16 4.49 -1.40 -15.20
N ALA A 17 4.69 -0.24 -14.57
CA ALA A 17 4.97 1.00 -15.29
C ALA A 17 6.34 1.00 -16.02
N ARG A 18 7.24 0.09 -15.66
CA ARG A 18 8.51 -0.12 -16.39
C ARG A 18 8.31 -0.87 -17.69
N TRP A 19 7.42 -1.85 -17.73
CA TRP A 19 7.30 -2.81 -18.83
C TRP A 19 6.04 -2.64 -19.68
N LEU A 20 4.97 -2.07 -19.10
CA LEU A 20 3.66 -1.94 -19.73
C LEU A 20 3.34 -0.46 -20.04
N PRO A 21 2.57 -0.19 -21.10
CA PRO A 21 2.10 1.17 -21.42
C PRO A 21 0.99 1.66 -20.47
N PHE A 22 0.45 0.78 -19.62
CA PHE A 22 -0.57 1.06 -18.60
C PHE A 22 -0.27 0.27 -17.33
N VAL A 23 -0.90 0.63 -16.22
CA VAL A 23 -0.81 -0.12 -14.96
C VAL A 23 -2.16 -0.80 -14.66
N PRO A 24 -2.22 -2.15 -14.58
CA PRO A 24 -3.46 -2.85 -14.30
C PRO A 24 -3.87 -2.65 -12.83
N VAL A 25 -5.16 -2.37 -12.60
CA VAL A 25 -5.76 -2.23 -11.27
C VAL A 25 -7.01 -3.11 -11.21
N ILE A 26 -7.11 -3.96 -10.20
CA ILE A 26 -8.29 -4.81 -10.00
C ILE A 26 -9.40 -3.98 -9.35
N GLY A 27 -10.62 -4.07 -9.89
CA GLY A 27 -11.78 -3.34 -9.36
C GLY A 27 -11.72 -1.84 -9.69
N SER A 28 -12.36 -1.01 -8.88
CA SER A 28 -12.50 0.43 -9.14
C SER A 28 -11.28 1.26 -8.73
N GLY A 29 -10.45 0.75 -7.82
CA GLY A 29 -9.35 1.47 -7.20
C GLY A 29 -9.80 2.69 -6.36
N ARG A 30 -11.08 2.72 -5.95
CA ARG A 30 -11.66 3.81 -5.14
C ARG A 30 -11.62 3.53 -3.64
N GLN A 31 -11.21 2.33 -3.23
CA GLN A 31 -11.14 1.97 -1.83
C GLN A 31 -10.21 2.93 -1.07
N PRO A 32 -10.65 3.43 0.10
CA PRO A 32 -9.86 4.34 0.91
C PRO A 32 -8.74 3.58 1.62
N ILE A 33 -7.55 4.18 1.64
CA ILE A 33 -6.38 3.61 2.31
C ILE A 33 -5.62 4.74 3.02
N ALA A 34 -5.16 4.46 4.23
CA ALA A 34 -4.16 5.25 4.94
C ALA A 34 -2.77 4.62 4.76
N PRO A 35 -1.96 5.07 3.77
CA PRO A 35 -0.61 4.56 3.58
C PRO A 35 0.32 5.11 4.67
N ILE A 36 1.10 4.24 5.30
CA ILE A 36 2.13 4.62 6.28
C ILE A 36 3.50 4.17 5.81
N TYR A 37 4.50 5.04 5.96
CA TYR A 37 5.86 4.72 5.56
C TYR A 37 6.53 3.79 6.57
N ILE A 38 7.27 2.79 6.08
CA ILE A 38 7.89 1.75 6.93
C ILE A 38 8.81 2.31 8.02
N GLU A 39 9.54 3.40 7.76
CA GLU A 39 10.42 3.99 8.79
C GLU A 39 9.63 4.63 9.93
N ASP A 40 8.43 5.16 9.67
CA ASP A 40 7.57 5.70 10.73
C ASP A 40 6.99 4.56 11.58
N VAL A 41 6.60 3.45 10.95
CA VAL A 41 6.20 2.22 11.65
C VAL A 41 7.33 1.74 12.56
N ALA A 42 8.56 1.65 12.04
CA ALA A 42 9.72 1.22 12.82
C ALA A 42 9.98 2.14 14.03
N ARG A 43 9.85 3.46 13.83
CA ARG A 43 10.00 4.45 14.91
C ARG A 43 8.94 4.28 16.00
N ILE A 44 7.68 4.10 15.60
CA ILE A 44 6.57 3.89 16.52
C ILE A 44 6.75 2.60 17.31
N VAL A 45 7.14 1.51 16.65
CA VAL A 45 7.41 0.22 17.32
C VAL A 45 8.55 0.37 18.33
N ALA A 46 9.63 1.06 17.97
CA ALA A 46 10.75 1.31 18.89
C ALA A 46 10.30 2.14 20.12
N GLN A 47 9.45 3.15 19.93
CA GLN A 47 8.88 3.93 21.03
C GLN A 47 7.94 3.10 21.91
N ALA A 48 7.11 2.25 21.30
CA ALA A 48 6.17 1.39 22.02
C ALA A 48 6.86 0.41 22.98
N LEU A 49 8.07 -0.06 22.64
CA LEU A 49 8.88 -0.91 23.53
C LEU A 49 9.32 -0.20 24.82
N ALA A 50 9.43 1.12 24.79
CA ALA A 50 9.84 1.93 25.92
C ALA A 50 8.65 2.61 26.64
N GLU A 51 7.42 2.40 26.18
CA GLU A 51 6.21 3.06 26.69
C GLU A 51 5.36 2.09 27.53
N PRO A 52 5.40 2.19 28.88
CA PRO A 52 4.62 1.30 29.74
C PRO A 52 3.11 1.38 29.47
N ALA A 53 2.58 2.54 29.06
CA ALA A 53 1.16 2.69 28.74
C ALA A 53 0.74 1.93 27.47
N ALA A 54 1.70 1.52 26.64
CA ALA A 54 1.46 0.70 25.45
C ALA A 54 1.38 -0.81 25.77
N ALA A 55 1.75 -1.23 26.98
CA ALA A 55 1.73 -2.64 27.36
C ALA A 55 0.31 -3.24 27.30
N ASN A 56 0.21 -4.46 26.75
CA ASN A 56 -1.05 -5.19 26.56
C ASN A 56 -2.13 -4.41 25.78
N ARG A 57 -1.74 -3.51 24.87
CA ARG A 57 -2.67 -2.79 23.99
C ARG A 57 -2.50 -3.20 22.53
N VAL A 58 -3.61 -3.23 21.82
CA VAL A 58 -3.62 -3.24 20.35
C VAL A 58 -3.60 -1.79 19.88
N ILE A 59 -2.56 -1.42 19.12
CA ILE A 59 -2.40 -0.09 18.56
C ILE A 59 -2.43 -0.23 17.04
N GLU A 60 -3.46 0.33 16.40
CA GLU A 60 -3.52 0.32 14.94
C GLU A 60 -2.66 1.43 14.34
N LEU A 61 -1.96 1.11 13.24
CA LEU A 61 -1.05 2.02 12.55
C LEU A 61 -1.60 2.38 11.17
N GLY A 62 -1.66 3.69 10.91
CA GLY A 62 -2.07 4.26 9.64
C GLY A 62 -1.46 5.65 9.45
N GLY A 63 -1.28 6.05 8.19
CA GLY A 63 -0.82 7.40 7.88
C GLY A 63 -1.90 8.46 8.16
N ASP A 64 -1.49 9.73 8.16
CA ASP A 64 -2.40 10.86 8.38
C ASP A 64 -3.31 11.15 7.17
N GLU A 65 -2.89 10.76 5.97
CA GLU A 65 -3.65 10.96 4.74
C GLU A 65 -4.48 9.73 4.40
N VAL A 66 -5.80 9.88 4.27
CA VAL A 66 -6.67 8.85 3.67
C VAL A 66 -6.85 9.16 2.19
N LEU A 67 -6.37 8.27 1.32
CA LEU A 67 -6.36 8.45 -0.12
C LEU A 67 -7.06 7.29 -0.83
N PRO A 68 -7.75 7.52 -1.95
CA PRO A 68 -8.22 6.43 -2.80
C PRO A 68 -7.02 5.71 -3.42
N PHE A 69 -7.12 4.38 -3.55
CA PHE A 69 -6.03 3.55 -4.09
C PHE A 69 -5.47 4.04 -5.43
N ASN A 70 -6.34 4.48 -6.35
CA ASN A 70 -5.93 5.07 -7.63
C ASN A 70 -4.99 6.26 -7.47
N GLU A 71 -5.24 7.10 -6.47
CA GLU A 71 -4.41 8.27 -6.20
C GLU A 71 -3.07 7.89 -5.60
N ILE A 72 -3.05 6.89 -4.71
CA ILE A 72 -1.82 6.31 -4.15
C ILE A 72 -0.90 5.86 -5.27
N ILE A 73 -1.42 5.05 -6.21
CA ILE A 73 -0.66 4.56 -7.35
C ILE A 73 -0.23 5.71 -8.27
N ARG A 74 -1.14 6.62 -8.66
CA ARG A 74 -0.79 7.76 -9.54
C ARG A 74 0.29 8.67 -8.95
N ARG A 75 0.25 8.95 -7.64
CA ARG A 75 1.28 9.76 -6.96
C ARG A 75 2.63 9.03 -6.98
N ALA A 76 2.67 7.73 -6.68
CA ALA A 76 3.88 6.93 -6.75
C ALA A 76 4.49 6.88 -8.16
N LEU A 77 3.67 6.65 -9.19
CA LEU A 77 4.12 6.65 -10.59
C LEU A 77 4.71 8.00 -11.03
N ARG A 78 4.11 9.11 -10.58
CA ARG A 78 4.64 10.46 -10.85
C ARG A 78 5.98 10.68 -10.17
N VAL A 79 6.12 10.33 -8.90
CA VAL A 79 7.40 10.45 -8.16
C VAL A 79 8.48 9.56 -8.77
N ALA A 80 8.12 8.37 -9.26
CA ALA A 80 9.02 7.46 -9.96
C ALA A 80 9.39 7.91 -11.39
N GLY A 81 8.89 9.05 -11.87
CA GLY A 81 9.15 9.55 -13.23
C GLY A 81 8.51 8.71 -14.35
N ARG A 82 7.51 7.88 -14.04
CA ARG A 82 6.87 6.96 -15.00
C ARG A 82 5.35 7.06 -14.94
N PRO A 83 4.75 8.22 -15.27
CA PRO A 83 3.29 8.35 -15.28
C PRO A 83 2.68 7.40 -16.33
N ARG A 84 1.75 6.56 -15.91
CA ARG A 84 1.01 5.62 -16.77
C ARG A 84 -0.50 5.69 -16.47
N PRO A 85 -1.38 5.52 -17.46
CA PRO A 85 -2.81 5.38 -17.22
C PRO A 85 -3.08 4.12 -16.40
N LEU A 86 -4.09 4.17 -15.54
CA LEU A 86 -4.57 3.02 -14.77
C LEU A 86 -5.65 2.32 -15.59
N LEU A 87 -5.49 1.02 -15.83
CA LEU A 87 -6.48 0.20 -16.51
C LEU A 87 -7.22 -0.65 -15.48
N HIS A 88 -8.50 -0.32 -15.25
CA HIS A 88 -9.34 -1.03 -14.31
C HIS A 88 -9.89 -2.32 -14.92
N THR A 89 -9.59 -3.45 -14.29
CA THR A 89 -10.11 -4.75 -14.69
C THR A 89 -11.25 -5.16 -13.76
N PRO A 90 -12.43 -5.55 -14.29
CA PRO A 90 -13.54 -6.01 -13.47
C PRO A 90 -13.15 -7.18 -12.56
N VAL A 91 -13.66 -7.16 -11.33
CA VAL A 91 -13.39 -8.21 -10.33
C VAL A 91 -13.87 -9.58 -10.83
N SER A 92 -15.03 -9.62 -11.49
CA SER A 92 -15.59 -10.85 -12.09
C SER A 92 -14.66 -11.47 -13.13
N PHE A 93 -14.05 -10.64 -13.98
CA PHE A 93 -13.07 -11.10 -14.97
C PHE A 93 -11.83 -11.69 -14.29
N MET A 94 -11.27 -10.98 -13.30
CA MET A 94 -10.12 -11.47 -12.55
C MET A 94 -10.43 -12.74 -11.74
N LYS A 95 -11.66 -12.89 -11.23
CA LYS A 95 -12.12 -14.13 -10.59
C LYS A 95 -12.17 -15.29 -11.57
N ALA A 96 -12.64 -15.08 -12.79
CA ALA A 96 -12.63 -16.11 -13.83
C ALA A 96 -11.19 -16.54 -14.16
N VAL A 97 -10.28 -15.58 -14.36
CA VAL A 97 -8.85 -15.87 -14.57
C VAL A 97 -8.26 -16.64 -13.38
N ALA A 98 -8.51 -16.19 -12.16
CA ALA A 98 -8.04 -16.86 -10.95
C ALA A 98 -8.63 -18.26 -10.78
N TRP A 99 -9.87 -18.49 -11.23
CA TRP A 99 -10.50 -19.82 -11.21
C TRP A 99 -9.77 -20.81 -12.12
N PHE A 100 -9.27 -20.38 -13.27
CA PHE A 100 -8.43 -21.25 -14.10
C PHE A 100 -7.02 -21.45 -13.49
N LEU A 101 -6.43 -20.40 -12.93
CA LEU A 101 -5.08 -20.45 -12.36
C LEU A 101 -4.99 -21.24 -11.04
N GLN A 102 -6.10 -21.43 -10.33
CA GLN A 102 -6.10 -22.14 -9.04
C GLN A 102 -5.69 -23.61 -9.15
N PHE A 103 -5.76 -24.21 -10.35
CA PHE A 103 -5.39 -25.60 -10.61
C PHE A 103 -3.89 -25.81 -10.87
N LEU A 104 -3.09 -24.74 -10.90
CA LEU A 104 -1.64 -24.83 -11.04
C LEU A 104 -0.98 -25.17 -9.69
N PRO A 105 0.12 -25.94 -9.69
CA PRO A 105 0.91 -26.15 -8.47
C PRO A 105 1.50 -24.80 -8.00
N GLY A 106 1.09 -24.34 -6.82
CA GLY A 106 1.46 -23.03 -6.27
C GLY A 106 0.71 -21.87 -6.96
N PRO A 107 -0.63 -21.80 -6.84
CA PRO A 107 -1.43 -20.87 -7.62
C PRO A 107 -1.06 -19.42 -7.28
N PRO A 108 -0.61 -18.62 -8.27
CA PRO A 108 -0.15 -17.25 -8.03
C PRO A 108 -1.30 -16.29 -7.67
N LEU A 109 -2.55 -16.68 -7.94
CA LEU A 109 -3.74 -15.86 -7.74
C LEU A 109 -4.96 -16.75 -7.48
N THR A 110 -5.69 -16.51 -6.38
CA THR A 110 -6.94 -17.20 -6.06
C THR A 110 -8.14 -16.24 -6.15
N PRO A 111 -9.36 -16.72 -6.45
CA PRO A 111 -10.55 -15.86 -6.52
C PRO A 111 -10.81 -15.08 -5.23
N GLN A 112 -10.49 -15.66 -4.07
CA GLN A 112 -10.62 -15.01 -2.76
C GLN A 112 -9.60 -13.88 -2.57
N ALA A 113 -8.35 -14.06 -3.03
CA ALA A 113 -7.35 -13.00 -3.01
C ALA A 113 -7.73 -11.81 -3.91
N VAL A 114 -8.35 -12.08 -5.06
CA VAL A 114 -8.87 -11.05 -5.96
C VAL A 114 -9.96 -10.22 -5.27
N GLU A 115 -10.90 -10.87 -4.58
CA GLU A 115 -11.96 -10.18 -3.83
C GLU A 115 -11.38 -9.32 -2.70
N PHE A 116 -10.45 -9.87 -1.92
CA PHE A 116 -9.79 -9.14 -0.84
C PHE A 116 -9.10 -7.86 -1.33
N VAL A 117 -8.33 -7.95 -2.42
CA VAL A 117 -7.64 -6.79 -3.00
C VAL A 117 -8.60 -5.74 -3.57
N ALA A 118 -9.73 -6.18 -4.14
CA ALA A 118 -10.68 -5.28 -4.78
C ALA A 118 -11.57 -4.50 -3.80
N THR A 119 -11.86 -5.09 -2.64
CA THR A 119 -12.94 -4.60 -1.76
C THR A 119 -12.40 -4.09 -0.41
N ALA A 120 -11.23 -4.54 0.05
CA ALA A 120 -10.69 -4.11 1.34
C ALA A 120 -10.13 -2.67 1.28
N GLY A 121 -10.81 -1.75 1.98
CA GLY A 121 -10.19 -0.50 2.43
C GLY A 121 -9.18 -0.80 3.55
N ALA A 122 -8.16 0.04 3.70
CA ALA A 122 -7.14 -0.11 4.73
C ALA A 122 -6.97 1.22 5.48
N VAL A 123 -8.02 1.59 6.22
CA VAL A 123 -8.06 2.74 7.12
C VAL A 123 -8.10 2.20 8.54
N SER A 124 -7.16 2.66 9.37
CA SER A 124 -7.01 2.22 10.75
C SER A 124 -7.52 3.26 11.74
N ASP A 125 -8.02 2.81 12.89
CA ASP A 125 -8.32 3.71 14.00
C ASP A 125 -7.02 4.10 14.71
N THR A 126 -6.48 5.24 14.30
CA THR A 126 -5.21 5.78 14.82
C THR A 126 -5.36 6.57 16.12
N ARG A 127 -6.53 6.53 16.80
CA ARG A 127 -6.72 7.29 18.05
C ARG A 127 -5.69 6.92 19.12
N ALA A 128 -5.56 5.62 19.41
CA ALA A 128 -4.60 5.13 20.42
C ALA A 128 -3.15 5.48 20.06
N LEU A 129 -2.81 5.42 18.76
CA LEU A 129 -1.49 5.84 18.26
C LEU A 129 -1.23 7.33 18.57
N ARG A 130 -2.20 8.20 18.30
CA ARG A 130 -2.08 9.64 18.52
C ARG A 130 -2.01 10.00 20.00
N GLU A 131 -2.81 9.34 20.83
CA GLU A 131 -2.86 9.59 22.28
C GLU A 131 -1.58 9.14 23.00
N LEU A 132 -0.97 8.03 22.57
CA LEU A 132 0.20 7.46 23.26
C LEU A 132 1.52 8.03 22.74
N PHE A 133 1.64 8.27 21.44
CA PHE A 133 2.96 8.53 20.82
C PHE A 133 3.08 9.91 20.18
N HIS A 134 1.97 10.62 19.95
CA HIS A 134 1.94 11.90 19.23
C HIS A 134 2.90 11.95 18.02
N PRO A 135 2.90 10.93 17.14
CA PRO A 135 3.98 10.74 16.20
C PRO A 135 3.94 11.81 15.11
N THR A 136 5.12 12.31 14.72
CA THR A 136 5.27 13.06 13.46
C THR A 136 5.47 12.07 12.33
N LEU A 137 4.40 11.81 11.56
CA LEU A 137 4.42 10.91 10.41
C LEU A 137 4.83 11.69 9.15
N LEU A 138 5.54 11.02 8.23
CA LEU A 138 5.79 11.59 6.92
C LEU A 138 4.48 11.65 6.13
N SER A 139 4.29 12.77 5.41
CA SER A 139 3.27 12.83 4.37
C SER A 139 3.51 11.72 3.33
N TYR A 140 2.45 11.27 2.66
CA TYR A 140 2.61 10.25 1.61
C TYR A 140 3.55 10.74 0.50
N ALA A 141 3.51 12.04 0.17
CA ALA A 141 4.43 12.63 -0.80
C ALA A 141 5.89 12.57 -0.35
N ASP A 142 6.17 12.90 0.91
CA ASP A 142 7.54 12.90 1.44
C ASP A 142 8.09 11.50 1.65
N GLY A 143 7.27 10.57 2.14
CA GLY A 143 7.64 9.17 2.24
C GLY A 143 7.94 8.56 0.86
N LEU A 144 7.17 8.90 -0.18
CA LEU A 144 7.49 8.51 -1.56
C LEU A 144 8.81 9.11 -2.06
N ARG A 145 9.09 10.40 -1.80
CA ARG A 145 10.37 11.03 -2.20
C ARG A 145 11.55 10.38 -1.49
N ARG A 146 11.42 10.10 -0.20
CA ARG A 146 12.46 9.44 0.59
C ARG A 146 12.71 8.01 0.12
N TYR A 147 11.63 7.32 -0.23
CA TYR A 147 11.68 5.96 -0.74
C TYR A 147 12.27 5.88 -2.15
N LEU A 148 11.66 6.58 -3.11
CA LEU A 148 11.95 6.44 -4.55
C LEU A 148 13.06 7.39 -5.03
N GLY A 149 13.29 8.50 -4.34
CA GLY A 149 14.33 9.46 -4.69
C GLY A 149 15.75 8.92 -4.54
N LYS A 150 15.96 7.85 -3.76
CA LYS A 150 17.26 7.18 -3.62
C LYS A 150 17.62 6.29 -4.82
N GLU A 151 16.65 5.83 -5.62
CA GLU A 151 16.90 4.93 -6.77
C GLU A 151 17.23 5.65 -8.08
N SER A 152 17.24 6.99 -8.10
CA SER A 152 17.47 7.78 -9.33
C SER A 152 18.96 8.06 -9.61
N GLY A 153 19.87 7.45 -8.85
CA GLY A 153 21.32 7.70 -8.92
C GLY A 153 22.16 6.45 -9.17
N GLY A 154 21.82 5.66 -10.20
CA GLY A 154 22.58 4.47 -10.61
C GLY A 154 22.56 4.29 -12.12
#